data_AF-A0AAW0D7T4-F1
#
_entry.id   AF-A0AAW0D7T4-F1
#
_cell.length_a   1.000
_cell.length_b   1.000
_cell.length_c   1.000
_cell.angle_alpha   90.00
_cell.angle_beta   90.00
_cell.angle_gamma   90.00
#
_symmetry.space_group_name_H-M   'P 1'
#
loop_
_entity.id
_entity.type
_entity.pdbx_description
1 polymer ?
#
loop_
_entity_poly.entity_id
_entity_poly.type
_entity_poly.pdbx_seq_one_letter_code
_entity_poly.pdbx_strand_id
1 'polypeptide(L)'
;MDDQNFGLTMIGNWLSKNPLQINVSYGLALNAAVEPSNDGGVLHWLNPDSASFKEPVVWKTLINTNSSLVQFDSFVMMDSYDFDSGGDTVAGPSNLLAVLDPVTSSIIFPQSEARRIYDTIPGSSPHLTLPTSTIYNIPCDAEMKLTLTFGELSFTLDQDRLIRRVNETCYGVIEEWTSSTADEYLLGSTFVNNIYLIYRGSNSSSSYGLAQRKEPKAELSLLATIGIGIGVIGFVLASIIATYLITRCCMKRKHRRSNPPVLFEPLNLYRNLPDPDSDPLIPRPFMVPPSPDWRSASQVSIPATPSPDSNPAPNRKSSAQYTTSQRRPSDTATSQPPATLAGPSSPPATQDTRPQNEPRSSTVFIQLQSYSPNNPGSTFYTLTLPTLPVSGPGSHSNFEEVTTPPPYTEHESLRH
;
A
#
# COMPACT_ATOMS: atom_id res chain seq x y z
N MET A 1 -11.75 21.93 0.27
CA MET A 1 -10.95 23.04 -0.27
C MET A 1 -11.97 24.11 -0.63
N ASP A 2 -12.35 24.94 0.35
CA ASP A 2 -13.35 25.99 0.09
C ASP A 2 -12.81 26.96 -0.97
N ASP A 3 -13.60 27.19 -2.03
CA ASP A 3 -13.21 27.97 -3.22
C ASP A 3 -12.66 29.38 -2.88
N GLN A 4 -12.95 29.90 -1.70
CA GLN A 4 -12.48 31.23 -1.27
C GLN A 4 -10.97 31.31 -1.04
N ASN A 5 -10.27 30.19 -0.85
CA ASN A 5 -8.83 30.18 -0.57
C ASN A 5 -7.99 29.41 -1.58
N PHE A 6 -8.55 29.00 -2.73
CA PHE A 6 -7.76 28.26 -3.75
C PHE A 6 -6.48 29.00 -4.13
N GLY A 7 -6.54 30.33 -4.28
CA GLY A 7 -5.38 31.18 -4.59
C GLY A 7 -4.27 31.19 -3.53
N LEU A 8 -4.57 30.80 -2.28
CA LEU A 8 -3.58 30.66 -1.20
C LEU A 8 -2.87 29.30 -1.22
N THR A 9 -3.39 28.34 -1.97
CA THR A 9 -2.82 27.00 -2.07
C THR A 9 -1.61 27.03 -3.00
N MET A 10 -0.69 26.07 -2.85
CA MET A 10 0.46 25.96 -3.77
C MET A 10 0.02 25.87 -5.23
N ILE A 11 -1.09 25.17 -5.48
CA ILE A 11 -1.67 24.96 -6.82
C ILE A 11 -2.25 26.27 -7.37
N GLY A 12 -3.08 26.97 -6.58
CA GLY A 12 -3.66 28.24 -7.01
C GLY A 12 -2.60 29.33 -7.22
N ASN A 13 -1.57 29.37 -6.38
CA ASN A 13 -0.43 30.29 -6.57
C ASN A 13 0.41 29.91 -7.80
N TRP A 14 0.53 28.63 -8.15
CA TRP A 14 1.19 28.22 -9.39
C TRP A 14 0.35 28.65 -10.61
N LEU A 15 -0.96 28.42 -10.59
CA LEU A 15 -1.87 28.82 -11.67
C LEU A 15 -1.90 30.34 -11.88
N SER A 16 -1.90 31.13 -10.80
CA SER A 16 -1.86 32.60 -10.89
C SER A 16 -0.59 33.12 -11.57
N LYS A 17 0.52 32.40 -11.46
CA LYS A 17 1.80 32.71 -12.13
C LYS A 17 1.92 32.12 -13.54
N ASN A 18 1.03 31.20 -13.92
CA ASN A 18 1.04 30.51 -15.21
C ASN A 18 -0.33 30.65 -15.91
N PRO A 19 -0.73 31.87 -16.33
CA PRO A 19 -2.09 32.14 -16.81
C PRO A 19 -2.47 31.41 -18.11
N LEU A 20 -1.49 30.87 -18.85
CA LEU A 20 -1.75 30.03 -20.03
C LEU A 20 -2.16 28.59 -19.65
N GLN A 21 -1.96 28.20 -18.40
CA GLN A 21 -2.31 26.89 -17.88
C GLN A 21 -3.69 26.97 -17.24
N ILE A 22 -4.63 26.21 -17.80
CA ILE A 22 -6.03 26.18 -17.33
C ILE A 22 -6.25 25.16 -16.21
N ASN A 23 -5.30 24.24 -16.02
CA ASN A 23 -5.34 23.19 -15.02
C ASN A 23 -3.94 22.87 -14.48
N VAL A 24 -3.92 22.21 -13.33
CA VAL A 24 -2.75 21.55 -12.76
C VAL A 24 -3.10 20.10 -12.55
N SER A 25 -2.16 19.22 -12.89
CA SER A 25 -2.23 17.82 -12.52
C SER A 25 -0.98 17.38 -11.78
N TYR A 26 -1.11 16.40 -10.90
CA TYR A 26 0.04 15.66 -10.39
C TYR A 26 -0.34 14.19 -10.24
N GLY A 27 0.64 13.31 -10.33
CA GLY A 27 0.48 11.88 -10.08
C GLY A 27 1.29 11.43 -8.88
N LEU A 28 0.74 10.52 -8.09
CA LEU A 28 1.37 9.92 -6.91
C LEU A 28 1.52 8.41 -7.14
N ALA A 29 2.76 7.94 -7.04
CA ALA A 29 3.10 6.52 -6.97
C ALA A 29 3.77 6.26 -5.63
N LEU A 30 2.98 6.04 -4.58
CA LEU A 30 3.50 5.85 -3.22
C LEU A 30 4.02 4.43 -3.04
N ASN A 31 5.17 4.30 -2.41
CA ASN A 31 5.66 2.99 -2.00
C ASN A 31 5.02 2.58 -0.67
N ALA A 32 4.83 1.27 -0.48
CA ALA A 32 4.38 0.77 0.80
C ALA A 32 5.39 1.12 1.89
N ALA A 33 4.88 1.50 3.07
CA ALA A 33 5.70 1.73 4.24
C ALA A 33 6.28 0.39 4.73
N VAL A 34 7.42 -0.01 4.20
CA VAL A 34 8.19 -1.16 4.67
C VAL A 34 9.25 -0.62 5.61
N GLU A 35 9.13 -0.88 6.91
CA GLU A 35 10.13 -0.41 7.88
C GLU A 35 11.42 -1.28 7.83
N PRO A 36 12.62 -0.69 7.78
CA PRO A 36 12.94 0.73 7.51
C PRO A 36 13.12 0.98 6.00
N SER A 37 12.28 1.83 5.41
CA SER A 37 12.41 2.28 4.01
C SER A 37 12.54 3.80 3.99
N ASN A 38 13.55 4.28 3.28
CA ASN A 38 13.72 5.71 3.00
C ASN A 38 13.01 6.13 1.70
N ASP A 39 12.36 5.20 1.01
CA ASP A 39 11.66 5.44 -0.23
C ASP A 39 10.14 5.46 -0.01
N GLY A 40 9.58 6.66 0.06
CA GLY A 40 8.13 6.89 0.16
C GLY A 40 7.40 6.87 -1.18
N GLY A 41 8.09 6.71 -2.30
CA GLY A 41 7.54 6.78 -3.64
C GLY A 41 7.83 8.09 -4.37
N VAL A 42 7.07 8.36 -5.44
CA VAL A 42 7.34 9.44 -6.40
C VAL A 42 6.12 10.34 -6.59
N LEU A 43 6.36 11.65 -6.54
CA LEU A 43 5.43 12.69 -6.96
C LEU A 43 5.79 13.18 -8.37
N HIS A 44 4.90 12.91 -9.33
CA HIS A 44 4.98 13.40 -10.70
C HIS A 44 4.28 14.75 -10.81
N TRP A 45 5.03 15.83 -10.61
CA TRP A 45 4.50 17.19 -10.61
C TRP A 45 4.17 17.67 -12.04
N LEU A 46 3.00 18.29 -12.22
CA LEU A 46 2.44 18.82 -13.48
C LEU A 46 2.06 17.79 -14.55
N ASN A 47 2.79 16.68 -14.63
CA ASN A 47 2.58 15.66 -15.64
C ASN A 47 2.58 14.26 -15.02
N PRO A 48 1.40 13.69 -14.71
CA PRO A 48 1.30 12.30 -14.28
C PRO A 48 2.00 11.35 -15.26
N ASP A 49 2.80 10.44 -14.74
CA ASP A 49 3.58 9.49 -15.52
C ASP A 49 2.76 8.25 -15.91
N SER A 50 2.37 8.17 -17.18
CA SER A 50 1.70 7.01 -17.78
C SER A 50 2.53 5.71 -17.74
N ALA A 51 3.85 5.78 -17.55
CA ALA A 51 4.69 4.59 -17.37
C ALA A 51 4.53 3.97 -15.97
N SER A 52 3.97 4.71 -15.01
CA SER A 52 3.77 4.27 -13.62
C SER A 52 2.41 3.63 -13.35
N PHE A 53 1.48 3.63 -14.32
CA PHE A 53 0.15 3.03 -14.15
C PHE A 53 -0.39 2.33 -15.40
N LYS A 54 -1.37 1.45 -15.22
CA LYS A 54 -2.10 0.75 -16.28
C LYS A 54 -3.42 1.47 -16.54
N GLU A 55 -3.75 1.66 -17.82
CA GLU A 55 -5.10 2.10 -18.22
C GLU A 55 -6.13 0.99 -17.96
N PRO A 56 -7.41 1.33 -17.73
CA PRO A 56 -7.97 2.70 -17.74
C PRO A 56 -7.72 3.48 -16.42
N VAL A 57 -7.87 4.81 -16.47
CA VAL A 57 -8.01 5.68 -15.29
C VAL A 57 -9.49 5.94 -14.99
N VAL A 58 -9.94 5.68 -13.76
CA VAL A 58 -11.28 6.06 -13.29
C VAL A 58 -11.23 7.44 -12.64
N TRP A 59 -11.96 8.39 -13.21
CA TRP A 59 -12.05 9.76 -12.69
C TRP A 59 -13.25 9.92 -11.75
N LYS A 60 -12.99 10.46 -10.56
CA LYS A 60 -13.99 10.83 -9.55
C LYS A 60 -13.87 12.32 -9.26
N THR A 61 -14.96 13.05 -9.46
CA THR A 61 -15.06 14.47 -9.12
C THR A 61 -14.92 14.65 -7.61
N LEU A 62 -14.17 15.66 -7.17
CA LEU A 62 -14.07 15.97 -5.74
C LEU A 62 -15.35 16.64 -5.27
N ILE A 63 -15.88 16.16 -4.16
CA ILE A 63 -17.01 16.74 -3.47
C ILE A 63 -16.47 17.56 -2.31
N ASN A 64 -16.78 18.86 -2.31
CA ASN A 64 -16.56 19.72 -1.15
C ASN A 64 -17.76 19.57 -0.22
N THR A 65 -17.57 18.91 0.92
CA THR A 65 -18.60 18.84 1.97
C THR A 65 -18.13 19.62 3.18
N ASN A 66 -18.97 20.51 3.70
CA ASN A 66 -18.73 21.20 4.97
C ASN A 66 -19.15 20.30 6.13
N SER A 67 -18.59 19.10 6.19
CA SER A 67 -18.74 18.21 7.34
C SER A 67 -17.97 18.81 8.51
N SER A 68 -18.67 19.15 9.60
CA SER A 68 -18.01 19.65 10.81
C SER A 68 -17.29 18.55 11.59
N LEU A 69 -17.52 17.28 11.24
CA LEU A 69 -17.04 16.13 12.01
C LEU A 69 -15.60 15.76 11.64
N VAL A 70 -15.26 15.89 10.36
CA VAL A 70 -13.93 15.63 9.86
C VAL A 70 -13.44 16.79 8.99
N GLN A 71 -12.25 17.27 9.30
CA GLN A 71 -11.64 18.41 8.63
C GLN A 71 -10.95 17.98 7.33
N PHE A 72 -11.64 17.21 6.50
CA PHE A 72 -11.14 16.83 5.18
C PHE A 72 -11.69 17.75 4.11
N ASP A 73 -10.80 18.14 3.21
CA ASP A 73 -11.09 19.12 2.18
C ASP A 73 -11.64 18.51 0.89
N SER A 74 -11.58 17.19 0.73
CA SER A 74 -11.88 16.55 -0.54
C SER A 74 -12.35 15.13 -0.36
N PHE A 75 -13.54 14.87 -0.89
CA PHE A 75 -14.17 13.55 -0.88
C PHE A 75 -14.38 13.05 -2.31
N VAL A 76 -14.44 11.74 -2.48
CA VAL A 76 -14.81 11.06 -3.73
C VAL A 76 -15.89 10.03 -3.44
N MET A 77 -16.72 9.75 -4.44
CA MET A 77 -17.69 8.65 -4.35
C MET A 77 -16.99 7.31 -4.64
N MET A 78 -16.95 6.44 -3.65
CA MET A 78 -16.64 5.02 -3.76
C MET A 78 -17.93 4.25 -3.98
N ASP A 79 -17.96 3.31 -4.92
CA ASP A 79 -19.22 2.69 -5.31
C ASP A 79 -19.64 1.59 -4.35
N SER A 80 -18.70 0.77 -3.87
CA SER A 80 -18.94 -0.26 -2.86
C SER A 80 -17.62 -0.75 -2.24
N TYR A 81 -17.74 -1.57 -1.20
CA TYR A 81 -16.66 -2.45 -0.76
C TYR A 81 -17.17 -3.87 -0.52
N ASP A 82 -16.28 -4.85 -0.62
CA ASP A 82 -16.50 -6.23 -0.22
C ASP A 82 -15.33 -6.68 0.66
N PHE A 83 -15.65 -7.28 1.80
CA PHE A 83 -14.67 -7.83 2.73
C PHE A 83 -14.87 -9.34 2.88
N ASP A 84 -13.80 -10.11 2.87
CA ASP A 84 -13.77 -11.56 3.03
C ASP A 84 -12.78 -11.94 4.14
N SER A 85 -13.25 -12.72 5.12
CA SER A 85 -12.47 -13.20 6.27
C SER A 85 -11.96 -14.65 6.13
N GLY A 86 -12.00 -15.22 4.92
CA GLY A 86 -11.62 -16.62 4.63
C GLY A 86 -12.72 -17.64 4.95
N GLY A 87 -13.89 -17.17 5.37
CA GLY A 87 -15.03 -18.02 5.72
C GLY A 87 -16.38 -17.29 5.63
N ASP A 88 -16.38 -15.99 5.91
CA ASP A 88 -17.55 -15.12 5.79
C ASP A 88 -17.23 -13.90 4.92
N THR A 89 -18.28 -13.35 4.28
CA THR A 89 -18.15 -12.16 3.44
C THR A 89 -19.10 -11.06 3.89
N VAL A 90 -18.60 -9.82 3.97
CA VAL A 90 -19.36 -8.61 4.29
C VAL A 90 -19.34 -7.68 3.07
N ALA A 91 -20.50 -7.51 2.44
CA ALA A 91 -20.70 -6.47 1.44
C ALA A 91 -21.10 -5.15 2.12
N GLY A 92 -20.48 -4.07 1.65
CA GLY A 92 -20.79 -2.70 2.03
C GLY A 92 -22.02 -2.14 1.31
N PRO A 93 -22.52 -0.97 1.74
CA PRO A 93 -23.53 -0.24 1.00
C PRO A 93 -22.98 0.29 -0.34
N SER A 94 -23.88 0.78 -1.19
CA SER A 94 -23.50 1.50 -2.41
C SER A 94 -23.35 3.01 -2.18
N ASN A 95 -22.57 3.71 -3.01
CA ASN A 95 -22.43 5.18 -3.02
C ASN A 95 -21.89 5.74 -1.70
N LEU A 96 -20.66 5.35 -1.38
CA LEU A 96 -19.96 5.66 -0.15
C LEU A 96 -19.11 6.91 -0.33
N LEU A 97 -19.12 7.80 0.66
CA LEU A 97 -18.28 9.00 0.65
C LEU A 97 -16.90 8.67 1.22
N ALA A 98 -15.85 8.78 0.41
CA ALA A 98 -14.50 8.41 0.80
C ALA A 98 -13.50 9.56 0.69
N VAL A 99 -12.52 9.61 1.59
CA VAL A 99 -11.36 10.48 1.56
C VAL A 99 -10.14 9.66 1.16
N LEU A 100 -9.38 10.15 0.19
CA LEU A 100 -8.08 9.56 -0.16
C LEU A 100 -6.99 10.36 0.56
N ASP A 101 -6.40 9.78 1.59
CA ASP A 101 -5.41 10.45 2.43
C ASP A 101 -4.05 9.74 2.36
N PRO A 102 -3.08 10.27 1.61
CA PRO A 102 -1.76 9.66 1.51
C PRO A 102 -0.92 9.80 2.81
N VAL A 103 -1.37 10.58 3.80
CA VAL A 103 -0.61 10.85 5.04
C VAL A 103 -0.98 9.87 6.14
N THR A 104 -2.27 9.58 6.31
CA THR A 104 -2.76 8.63 7.31
C THR A 104 -2.42 7.20 6.92
N SER A 105 -1.82 6.39 7.79
CA SER A 105 -1.43 5.02 7.43
C SER A 105 -2.61 4.05 7.31
N SER A 106 -3.70 4.33 8.01
CA SER A 106 -4.78 3.37 8.26
C SER A 106 -5.97 3.55 7.31
N ILE A 107 -6.84 2.56 7.28
CA ILE A 107 -8.13 2.64 6.58
C ILE A 107 -9.19 2.79 7.67
N ILE A 108 -10.01 3.83 7.67
CA ILE A 108 -10.98 4.07 8.75
C ILE A 108 -12.40 3.98 8.20
N PHE A 109 -13.22 3.13 8.84
CA PHE A 109 -14.59 2.85 8.45
C PHE A 109 -15.59 3.42 9.47
N PRO A 110 -16.82 3.73 9.06
CA PRO A 110 -17.92 4.01 9.98
C PRO A 110 -18.10 2.90 11.02
N GLN A 111 -18.58 3.27 12.22
CA GLN A 111 -18.68 2.32 13.34
C GLN A 111 -19.45 1.04 13.03
N SER A 112 -20.60 1.18 12.36
CA SER A 112 -21.43 0.04 11.98
C SER A 112 -20.67 -0.92 11.06
N GLU A 113 -19.93 -0.39 10.10
CA GLU A 113 -19.27 -1.18 9.07
C GLU A 113 -17.99 -1.85 9.58
N ALA A 114 -17.17 -1.13 10.36
CA ALA A 114 -15.97 -1.69 10.97
C ALA A 114 -16.33 -2.86 11.91
N ARG A 115 -17.36 -2.70 12.74
CA ARG A 115 -17.82 -3.76 13.65
C ARG A 115 -18.37 -4.96 12.88
N ARG A 116 -19.18 -4.74 11.84
CA ARG A 116 -19.66 -5.82 10.96
C ARG A 116 -18.50 -6.62 10.36
N ILE A 117 -17.41 -5.96 9.96
CA ILE A 117 -16.20 -6.62 9.46
C ILE A 117 -15.55 -7.45 10.57
N TYR A 118 -15.26 -6.85 11.73
CA TYR A 118 -14.55 -7.56 12.81
C TYR A 118 -15.37 -8.69 13.44
N ASP A 119 -16.70 -8.60 13.44
CA ASP A 119 -17.59 -9.68 13.88
C ASP A 119 -17.43 -10.96 13.03
N THR A 120 -16.93 -10.85 11.79
CA THR A 120 -16.63 -12.01 10.92
C THR A 120 -15.23 -12.61 11.13
N ILE A 121 -14.42 -12.04 12.01
CA ILE A 121 -13.06 -12.48 12.29
C ILE A 121 -13.02 -13.09 13.71
N PRO A 122 -12.98 -14.43 13.84
CA PRO A 122 -12.96 -15.09 15.14
C PRO A 122 -11.80 -14.62 16.01
N GLY A 123 -12.09 -14.23 17.26
CA GLY A 123 -11.07 -13.76 18.20
C GLY A 123 -10.62 -12.32 17.98
N SER A 124 -11.24 -11.58 17.07
CA SER A 124 -11.04 -10.14 16.99
C SER A 124 -11.63 -9.42 18.22
N SER A 125 -11.04 -8.28 18.60
CA SER A 125 -11.59 -7.43 19.66
C SER A 125 -11.04 -6.01 19.57
N PRO A 126 -11.82 -4.97 19.96
CA PRO A 126 -11.27 -3.63 20.13
C PRO A 126 -10.08 -3.64 21.10
N HIS A 127 -9.00 -2.95 20.75
CA HIS A 127 -7.77 -2.92 21.55
C HIS A 127 -7.44 -1.54 22.09
N LEU A 128 -7.30 -0.56 21.20
CA LEU A 128 -6.83 0.79 21.53
C LEU A 128 -7.69 1.84 20.85
N THR A 129 -8.35 2.68 21.64
CA THR A 129 -9.08 3.84 21.14
C THR A 129 -8.17 5.07 21.14
N LEU A 130 -7.82 5.52 19.94
CA LEU A 130 -7.18 6.79 19.64
C LEU A 130 -8.23 7.92 19.64
N PRO A 131 -7.80 9.20 19.63
CA PRO A 131 -8.72 10.34 19.59
C PRO A 131 -9.69 10.31 18.40
N THR A 132 -9.24 9.78 17.26
CA THR A 132 -10.01 9.75 16.01
C THR A 132 -10.59 8.37 15.70
N SER A 133 -9.95 7.29 16.15
CA SER A 133 -10.31 5.94 15.72
C SER A 133 -10.03 4.87 16.78
N THR A 134 -10.58 3.68 16.61
CA THR A 134 -10.31 2.49 17.44
C THR A 134 -9.65 1.39 16.61
N ILE A 135 -8.52 0.91 17.10
CA ILE A 135 -7.73 -0.20 16.53
C ILE A 135 -8.23 -1.52 17.14
N TYR A 136 -8.25 -2.57 16.31
CA TYR A 136 -8.65 -3.93 16.70
C TYR A 136 -7.45 -4.87 16.76
N ASN A 137 -7.43 -5.72 17.79
CA ASN A 137 -6.60 -6.92 17.82
C ASN A 137 -7.27 -8.00 16.97
N ILE A 138 -6.46 -8.77 16.25
CA ILE A 138 -6.88 -9.92 15.45
C ILE A 138 -5.88 -11.08 15.57
N PRO A 139 -6.29 -12.32 15.29
CA PRO A 139 -5.35 -13.42 15.13
C PRO A 139 -4.33 -13.12 14.02
N CYS A 140 -3.07 -13.51 14.24
CA CYS A 140 -2.00 -13.27 13.28
C CYS A 140 -2.06 -14.13 12.02
N ASP A 141 -2.88 -15.17 12.04
CA ASP A 141 -3.18 -16.11 10.96
C ASP A 141 -4.58 -15.87 10.35
N ALA A 142 -5.24 -14.76 10.70
CA ALA A 142 -6.51 -14.38 10.09
C ALA A 142 -6.33 -14.21 8.57
N GLU A 143 -7.24 -14.77 7.80
CA GLU A 143 -7.36 -14.51 6.36
C GLU A 143 -8.22 -13.26 6.19
N MET A 144 -7.75 -12.31 5.38
CA MET A 144 -8.44 -11.04 5.16
C MET A 144 -8.25 -10.59 3.72
N LYS A 145 -9.33 -10.15 3.09
CA LYS A 145 -9.30 -9.53 1.77
C LYS A 145 -10.35 -8.43 1.69
N LEU A 146 -9.91 -7.23 1.32
CA LEU A 146 -10.77 -6.05 1.15
C LEU A 146 -10.72 -5.62 -0.32
N THR A 147 -11.87 -5.57 -0.98
CA THR A 147 -12.00 -5.06 -2.34
C THR A 147 -12.81 -3.77 -2.32
N LEU A 148 -12.20 -2.68 -2.79
CA LEU A 148 -12.84 -1.36 -2.91
C LEU A 148 -13.12 -1.06 -4.38
N THR A 149 -14.34 -0.64 -4.70
CA THR A 149 -14.75 -0.45 -6.10
C THR A 149 -14.99 1.03 -6.41
N PHE A 150 -14.39 1.47 -7.52
CA PHE A 150 -14.53 2.81 -8.09
C PHE A 150 -14.77 2.68 -9.60
N GLY A 151 -16.00 2.92 -10.04
CA GLY A 151 -16.45 2.78 -11.41
C GLY A 151 -16.28 1.34 -11.88
N GLU A 152 -15.49 1.18 -12.94
CA GLU A 152 -15.17 -0.12 -13.53
C GLU A 152 -13.92 -0.76 -12.91
N LEU A 153 -13.24 -0.09 -11.97
CA LEU A 153 -12.05 -0.60 -11.33
C LEU A 153 -12.34 -1.05 -9.90
N SER A 154 -11.83 -2.24 -9.57
CA SER A 154 -11.77 -2.76 -8.20
C SER A 154 -10.33 -2.90 -7.77
N PHE A 155 -10.04 -2.47 -6.55
CA PHE A 155 -8.73 -2.52 -5.93
C PHE A 155 -8.80 -3.44 -4.72
N THR A 156 -8.01 -4.50 -4.75
CA THR A 156 -8.00 -5.52 -3.71
C THR A 156 -6.76 -5.37 -2.84
N LEU A 157 -6.97 -5.39 -1.52
CA LEU A 157 -5.96 -5.50 -0.49
C LEU A 157 -6.07 -6.88 0.16
N ASP A 158 -4.97 -7.62 0.18
CA ASP A 158 -4.91 -8.92 0.84
C ASP A 158 -4.37 -8.77 2.28
N GLN A 159 -4.33 -9.89 3.01
CA GLN A 159 -3.94 -9.94 4.42
C GLN A 159 -2.56 -9.36 4.74
N ASP A 160 -1.62 -9.40 3.78
CA ASP A 160 -0.28 -8.81 3.92
C ASP A 160 -0.32 -7.28 4.05
N ARG A 161 -1.39 -6.66 3.56
CA ARG A 161 -1.67 -5.22 3.70
C ARG A 161 -2.65 -4.91 4.81
N LEU A 162 -3.55 -5.84 5.13
CA LEU A 162 -4.62 -5.63 6.11
C LEU A 162 -4.23 -6.00 7.55
N ILE A 163 -3.12 -6.70 7.75
CA ILE A 163 -2.63 -7.13 9.05
C ILE A 163 -1.29 -6.45 9.37
N ARG A 164 -1.27 -5.67 10.45
CA ARG A 164 -0.05 -5.08 11.00
C ARG A 164 0.44 -5.90 12.19
N ARG A 165 1.64 -6.47 12.09
CA ARG A 165 2.27 -7.20 13.19
C ARG A 165 3.21 -6.29 13.98
N VAL A 166 3.03 -6.26 15.30
CA VAL A 166 3.98 -5.63 16.24
C VAL A 166 4.33 -6.67 17.29
N ASN A 167 5.56 -7.19 17.23
CA ASN A 167 6.01 -8.35 18.01
C ASN A 167 5.13 -9.59 17.71
N GLU A 168 4.50 -10.16 18.73
CA GLU A 168 3.61 -11.33 18.63
C GLU A 168 2.13 -10.95 18.51
N THR A 169 1.81 -9.65 18.55
CA THR A 169 0.44 -9.16 18.44
C THR A 169 0.17 -8.67 17.02
N CYS A 170 -1.00 -9.01 16.50
CA CYS A 170 -1.47 -8.53 15.20
C CYS A 170 -2.68 -7.60 15.36
N TYR A 171 -2.65 -6.54 14.57
CA TYR A 171 -3.67 -5.50 14.54
C TYR A 171 -4.26 -5.43 13.13
N GLY A 172 -5.56 -5.24 13.04
CA GLY A 172 -6.19 -4.96 11.75
C GLY A 172 -5.92 -3.50 11.33
N VAL A 173 -5.64 -3.30 10.04
CA VAL A 173 -5.39 -1.97 9.46
C VAL A 173 -6.69 -1.19 9.22
N ILE A 174 -7.83 -1.88 9.21
CA ILE A 174 -9.16 -1.26 9.18
C ILE A 174 -9.48 -0.79 10.60
N GLU A 175 -9.56 0.51 10.82
CA GLU A 175 -9.92 1.10 12.09
C GLU A 175 -11.38 1.55 12.09
N GLU A 176 -11.93 1.72 13.28
CA GLU A 176 -13.28 2.22 13.49
C GLU A 176 -13.24 3.70 13.84
N TRP A 177 -14.06 4.57 13.23
CA TRP A 177 -14.20 5.95 13.72
C TRP A 177 -14.64 6.01 15.18
N THR A 178 -14.01 6.87 15.99
CA THR A 178 -14.45 7.08 17.39
C THR A 178 -15.80 7.83 17.46
N SER A 179 -16.11 8.64 16.44
CA SER A 179 -17.40 9.31 16.30
C SER A 179 -18.44 8.36 15.70
N SER A 180 -19.60 8.22 16.34
CA SER A 180 -20.71 7.41 15.84
C SER A 180 -21.50 8.08 14.71
N THR A 181 -21.26 9.36 14.46
CA THR A 181 -21.92 10.13 13.39
C THR A 181 -21.06 10.29 12.14
N ALA A 182 -19.82 9.78 12.16
CA ALA A 182 -18.97 9.73 10.98
C ALA A 182 -19.45 8.61 10.05
N ASP A 183 -19.86 8.97 8.84
CA ASP A 183 -20.36 8.07 7.80
C ASP A 183 -19.40 7.95 6.60
N GLU A 184 -18.35 8.76 6.59
CA GLU A 184 -17.30 8.74 5.60
C GLU A 184 -16.26 7.63 5.83
N TYR A 185 -15.57 7.26 4.76
CA TYR A 185 -14.49 6.30 4.75
C TYR A 185 -13.17 7.03 4.55
N LEU A 186 -12.16 6.77 5.38
CA LEU A 186 -10.81 7.28 5.15
C LEU A 186 -9.95 6.17 4.56
N LEU A 187 -9.43 6.38 3.36
CA LEU A 187 -8.55 5.45 2.67
C LEU A 187 -7.14 6.00 2.71
N GLY A 188 -6.37 5.52 3.69
CA GLY A 188 -5.02 5.98 3.97
C GLY A 188 -3.97 5.50 2.98
N SER A 189 -2.71 5.76 3.30
CA SER A 189 -1.54 5.34 2.53
C SER A 189 -1.43 3.83 2.33
N THR A 190 -2.00 3.00 3.23
CA THR A 190 -2.12 1.55 3.00
C THR A 190 -2.92 1.24 1.73
N PHE A 191 -4.00 1.98 1.47
CA PHE A 191 -4.75 1.85 0.22
C PHE A 191 -4.04 2.58 -0.92
N VAL A 192 -3.65 3.84 -0.70
CA VAL A 192 -3.11 4.72 -1.77
C VAL A 192 -1.83 4.15 -2.40
N ASN A 193 -1.02 3.38 -1.67
CA ASN A 193 0.19 2.76 -2.23
C ASN A 193 -0.06 1.63 -3.26
N ASN A 194 -1.29 1.08 -3.30
CA ASN A 194 -1.70 0.04 -4.25
C ASN A 194 -2.28 0.61 -5.55
N ILE A 195 -2.46 1.94 -5.61
CA ILE A 195 -2.97 2.64 -6.78
C ILE A 195 -1.97 3.67 -7.27
N TYR A 196 -2.20 4.14 -8.49
CA TYR A 196 -1.64 5.40 -8.95
C TYR A 196 -2.72 6.46 -8.83
N LEU A 197 -2.48 7.46 -7.98
CA LEU A 197 -3.44 8.53 -7.70
C LEU A 197 -3.09 9.77 -8.51
N ILE A 198 -4.03 10.26 -9.31
CA ILE A 198 -3.87 11.45 -10.14
C ILE A 198 -4.77 12.54 -9.58
N TYR A 199 -4.21 13.68 -9.21
CA TYR A 199 -5.02 14.87 -9.02
C TYR A 199 -5.08 15.66 -10.33
N ARG A 200 -6.26 16.18 -10.64
CA ARG A 200 -6.45 17.20 -11.68
C ARG A 200 -7.35 18.28 -11.13
N GLY A 201 -6.84 19.51 -11.06
CA GLY A 201 -7.54 20.68 -10.53
C GLY A 201 -7.48 21.88 -11.47
N SER A 202 -8.47 22.74 -11.36
CA SER A 202 -8.63 24.02 -12.04
C SER A 202 -9.30 25.00 -11.07
N ASN A 203 -9.48 26.25 -11.48
CA ASN A 203 -10.16 27.26 -10.66
C ASN A 203 -11.63 26.94 -10.34
N SER A 204 -12.27 26.01 -11.07
CA SER A 204 -13.70 25.74 -10.95
C SER A 204 -14.04 24.26 -10.71
N SER A 205 -13.07 23.37 -10.79
CA SER A 205 -13.31 21.93 -10.67
C SER A 205 -12.04 21.19 -10.30
N SER A 206 -12.19 20.14 -9.49
CA SER A 206 -11.13 19.22 -9.13
C SER A 206 -11.61 17.78 -9.19
N SER A 207 -10.71 16.85 -9.47
CA SER A 207 -10.98 15.41 -9.55
C SER A 207 -9.77 14.59 -9.15
N TYR A 208 -10.02 13.38 -8.66
CA TYR A 208 -9.03 12.32 -8.55
C TYR A 208 -9.23 11.28 -9.65
N GLY A 209 -8.15 10.94 -10.35
CA GLY A 209 -8.05 9.77 -11.20
C GLY A 209 -7.41 8.62 -10.43
N LEU A 210 -8.00 7.43 -10.47
CA LEU A 210 -7.48 6.22 -9.86
C LEU A 210 -7.15 5.22 -10.96
N ALA A 211 -5.96 4.63 -10.90
CA ALA A 211 -5.53 3.59 -11.83
C ALA A 211 -4.74 2.51 -11.12
N GLN A 212 -4.70 1.31 -11.70
CA GLN A 212 -3.82 0.25 -11.20
C GLN A 212 -2.37 0.66 -11.38
N ARG A 213 -1.58 0.55 -10.31
CA ARG A 213 -0.16 0.85 -10.40
C ARG A 213 0.54 -0.18 -11.29
N LYS A 214 1.48 0.27 -12.13
CA LYS A 214 2.47 -0.63 -12.68
C LYS A 214 3.48 -0.85 -11.58
N GLU A 215 3.54 -2.07 -11.06
CA GLU A 215 4.63 -2.47 -10.17
C GLU A 215 5.94 -1.98 -10.79
N PRO A 216 6.82 -1.29 -10.03
CA PRO A 216 8.14 -1.00 -10.53
C PRO A 216 8.68 -2.35 -10.99
N LYS A 217 8.96 -2.48 -12.31
CA LYS A 217 9.63 -3.67 -12.81
C LYS A 217 10.80 -3.82 -11.87
N ALA A 218 10.84 -4.91 -11.11
CA ALA A 218 12.00 -5.23 -10.31
C ALA A 218 13.11 -5.30 -11.34
N GLU A 219 13.84 -4.18 -11.51
CA GLU A 219 14.97 -4.11 -12.39
C GLU A 219 15.84 -5.19 -11.80
N LEU A 220 15.90 -6.33 -12.52
CA LEU A 220 16.71 -7.48 -12.15
C LEU A 220 18.02 -6.87 -11.73
N SER A 221 18.27 -6.89 -10.42
CA SER A 221 19.42 -6.20 -9.82
C SER A 221 20.57 -6.44 -10.75
N LEU A 222 21.30 -5.39 -11.14
CA LEU A 222 22.37 -5.52 -12.13
C LEU A 222 23.29 -6.72 -11.78
N LEU A 223 23.40 -7.10 -10.50
CA LEU A 223 24.01 -8.36 -10.05
C LEU A 223 23.33 -9.66 -10.52
N ALA A 224 22.01 -9.79 -10.52
CA ALA A 224 21.29 -10.94 -11.08
C ALA A 224 21.51 -11.05 -12.59
N THR A 225 21.55 -9.93 -13.31
CA THR A 225 21.86 -9.90 -14.75
C THR A 225 23.33 -10.29 -15.01
N ILE A 226 24.26 -9.88 -14.15
CA ILE A 226 25.68 -10.30 -14.21
C ILE A 226 25.84 -11.79 -13.83
N GLY A 227 25.02 -12.31 -12.91
CA GLY A 227 25.04 -13.71 -12.48
C GLY A 227 24.67 -14.68 -13.62
N ILE A 228 23.69 -14.32 -14.44
CA ILE A 228 23.32 -15.13 -15.62
C ILE A 228 24.44 -15.10 -16.67
N GLY A 229 25.07 -13.94 -16.89
CA GLY A 229 26.19 -13.82 -17.85
C GLY A 229 27.39 -14.69 -17.51
N ILE A 230 27.77 -14.78 -16.23
CA ILE A 230 28.90 -15.61 -15.77
C ILE A 230 28.52 -17.10 -15.77
N GLY A 231 27.27 -17.44 -15.42
CA GLY A 231 26.79 -18.82 -15.40
C GLY A 231 26.83 -19.50 -16.76
N VAL A 232 26.46 -18.79 -17.84
CA VAL A 232 26.46 -19.35 -19.20
C VAL A 232 27.89 -19.64 -19.67
N ILE A 233 28.84 -18.74 -19.42
CA ILE A 233 30.25 -18.95 -19.79
C ILE A 233 30.83 -20.14 -19.02
N GLY A 234 30.53 -20.23 -17.72
CA GLY A 234 30.96 -21.35 -16.87
C GLY A 234 30.39 -22.70 -17.32
N PHE A 235 29.10 -22.76 -17.67
CA PHE A 235 28.46 -23.99 -18.13
C PHE A 235 29.00 -24.47 -19.48
N VAL A 236 29.23 -23.54 -20.42
CA VAL A 236 29.84 -23.88 -21.72
C VAL A 236 31.26 -24.44 -21.52
N LEU A 237 32.10 -23.80 -20.70
CA LEU A 237 33.44 -24.30 -20.37
C LEU A 237 33.41 -25.67 -19.69
N ALA A 238 32.53 -25.88 -18.71
CA ALA A 238 32.37 -27.15 -18.03
C ALA A 238 31.92 -28.26 -18.99
N SER A 239 31.00 -27.96 -19.91
CA SER A 239 30.52 -28.93 -20.91
C SER A 239 31.62 -29.36 -21.88
N ILE A 240 32.49 -28.43 -22.30
CA ILE A 240 33.64 -28.72 -23.16
C ILE A 240 34.64 -29.62 -22.43
N ILE A 241 34.95 -29.29 -21.16
CA ILE A 241 35.86 -30.09 -20.32
C ILE A 241 35.28 -31.50 -20.10
N ALA A 242 33.99 -31.62 -19.77
CA ALA A 242 33.35 -32.91 -19.56
C ALA A 242 33.37 -33.76 -20.85
N THR A 243 33.05 -33.17 -22.00
CA THR A 243 33.08 -33.84 -23.31
C THR A 243 34.50 -34.32 -23.65
N TYR A 244 35.52 -33.50 -23.37
CA TYR A 244 36.92 -33.88 -23.54
C TYR A 244 37.35 -35.03 -22.63
N LEU A 245 36.95 -35.02 -21.35
CA LEU A 245 37.27 -36.10 -20.40
C LEU A 245 36.57 -37.42 -20.79
N ILE A 246 35.31 -37.37 -21.21
CA ILE A 246 34.55 -38.54 -21.67
C ILE A 246 35.20 -39.14 -22.92
N THR A 247 35.52 -38.34 -23.94
CA THR A 247 36.17 -38.81 -25.17
C THR A 247 37.54 -39.42 -24.88
N ARG A 248 38.36 -38.79 -24.03
CA ARG A 248 39.66 -39.35 -23.61
C ARG A 248 39.52 -40.68 -22.85
N CYS A 249 38.52 -40.82 -21.98
CA CYS A 249 38.22 -42.07 -21.30
C CYS A 249 37.77 -43.17 -22.27
N CYS A 250 36.91 -42.85 -23.23
CA CYS A 250 36.46 -43.79 -24.26
C CYS A 250 37.63 -44.27 -25.14
N MET A 251 38.55 -43.38 -25.51
CA MET A 251 39.75 -43.76 -26.28
C MET A 251 40.70 -44.68 -25.49
N LYS A 252 40.95 -44.39 -24.20
CA LYS A 252 41.74 -45.28 -23.33
C LYS A 252 41.10 -46.67 -23.19
N ARG A 253 39.77 -46.75 -23.09
CA ARG A 253 39.07 -48.05 -23.04
C ARG A 253 39.19 -48.84 -24.34
N LYS A 254 39.18 -48.17 -25.50
CA LYS A 254 39.42 -48.84 -26.79
C LYS A 254 40.82 -49.46 -26.85
N HIS A 255 41.86 -48.77 -26.37
CA HIS A 255 43.21 -49.35 -26.32
C HIS A 255 43.37 -50.50 -25.33
N ARG A 256 42.56 -50.58 -24.26
CA ARG A 256 42.58 -51.76 -23.38
C ARG A 256 41.89 -52.98 -23.97
N ARG A 257 40.99 -52.81 -24.95
CA ARG A 257 40.31 -53.94 -25.62
C ARG A 257 41.17 -54.62 -26.69
N SER A 258 42.29 -54.04 -27.11
CA SER A 258 43.20 -54.66 -28.08
C SER A 258 44.25 -55.60 -27.45
N ASN A 259 44.32 -55.67 -26.11
CA ASN A 259 45.13 -56.67 -25.41
C ASN A 259 44.18 -57.58 -24.63
N PRO A 260 43.75 -58.74 -25.17
CA PRO A 260 42.98 -59.70 -24.39
C PRO A 260 43.83 -60.12 -23.18
N PRO A 261 43.30 -60.03 -21.95
CA PRO A 261 43.97 -60.64 -20.81
C PRO A 261 44.05 -62.15 -21.09
N VAL A 262 45.27 -62.69 -21.05
CA VAL A 262 45.52 -64.13 -21.08
C VAL A 262 44.79 -64.72 -19.87
N LEU A 263 43.67 -65.38 -20.14
CA LEU A 263 42.83 -66.03 -19.14
C LEU A 263 43.58 -67.26 -18.64
N PHE A 264 44.29 -67.12 -17.52
CA PHE A 264 44.66 -68.28 -16.69
C PHE A 264 43.38 -68.78 -16.03
N GLU A 265 42.99 -70.01 -16.36
CA GLU A 265 41.80 -70.69 -15.87
C GLU A 265 42.17 -71.52 -14.62
N PRO A 266 41.82 -71.10 -13.39
CA PRO A 266 42.00 -71.93 -12.22
C PRO A 266 40.71 -72.70 -11.95
N LEU A 267 40.76 -73.99 -12.30
CA LEU A 267 40.20 -75.10 -11.53
C LEU A 267 38.74 -74.98 -11.03
N ASN A 268 37.83 -75.47 -11.87
CA ASN A 268 36.55 -76.07 -11.51
C ASN A 268 36.74 -77.25 -10.54
N LEU A 269 36.89 -77.01 -9.23
CA LEU A 269 37.07 -78.10 -8.26
C LEU A 269 36.28 -77.94 -6.95
N TYR A 270 35.15 -77.23 -6.97
CA TYR A 270 34.29 -77.09 -5.78
C TYR A 270 32.79 -77.23 -6.10
N ARG A 271 32.42 -78.24 -6.90
CA ARG A 271 31.00 -78.56 -7.16
C ARG A 271 30.41 -79.63 -6.24
N ASN A 272 31.17 -80.15 -5.29
CA ASN A 272 30.66 -81.11 -4.30
C ASN A 272 31.13 -80.71 -2.90
N LEU A 273 30.35 -79.90 -2.19
CA LEU A 273 30.36 -79.94 -0.73
C LEU A 273 28.97 -80.21 -0.17
N PRO A 274 28.86 -81.03 0.89
CA PRO A 274 27.59 -81.40 1.51
C PRO A 274 27.05 -80.27 2.39
N ASP A 275 25.75 -80.39 2.63
CA ASP A 275 24.87 -79.59 3.48
C ASP A 275 25.51 -79.06 4.77
N PRO A 276 25.45 -77.74 5.05
CA PRO A 276 25.94 -77.15 6.29
C PRO A 276 24.82 -77.15 7.35
N ASP A 277 24.43 -78.34 7.82
CA ASP A 277 23.43 -78.50 8.88
C ASP A 277 23.99 -79.37 10.03
N SER A 278 25.18 -79.00 10.54
CA SER A 278 25.67 -79.41 11.86
C SER A 278 26.96 -78.67 12.22
N ASP A 279 26.86 -77.49 12.82
CA ASP A 279 27.54 -77.24 14.11
C ASP A 279 27.18 -75.86 14.69
N PRO A 280 26.89 -75.78 16.00
CA PRO A 280 26.71 -74.53 16.72
C PRO A 280 28.09 -73.95 17.09
N LEU A 281 28.15 -72.66 17.40
CA LEU A 281 29.27 -71.90 18.00
C LEU A 281 30.03 -70.97 17.03
N ILE A 282 29.39 -69.91 16.52
CA ILE A 282 30.08 -68.63 16.25
C ILE A 282 29.17 -67.46 16.68
N PRO A 283 29.70 -66.41 17.35
CA PRO A 283 28.91 -65.39 18.04
C PRO A 283 28.30 -64.37 17.07
N ARG A 284 27.05 -63.97 17.35
CA ARG A 284 26.36 -62.89 16.63
C ARG A 284 26.94 -61.52 17.03
N PRO A 285 27.17 -60.59 16.08
CA PRO A 285 27.50 -59.22 16.40
C PRO A 285 26.29 -58.49 17.02
N PHE A 286 26.59 -57.62 17.99
CA PHE A 286 25.66 -56.81 18.77
C PHE A 286 24.64 -56.06 17.89
N MET A 287 23.36 -56.37 18.06
CA MET A 287 22.27 -55.47 17.67
C MET A 287 22.14 -54.38 18.73
N VAL A 288 22.20 -53.13 18.28
CA VAL A 288 21.85 -51.94 19.06
C VAL A 288 20.33 -51.97 19.33
N PRO A 289 19.87 -51.79 20.58
CA PRO A 289 18.43 -51.77 20.87
C PRO A 289 17.76 -50.51 20.32
N PRO A 290 16.49 -50.61 19.85
CA PRO A 290 15.69 -49.45 19.49
C PRO A 290 15.34 -48.62 20.73
N SER A 291 15.40 -47.30 20.56
CA SER A 291 14.96 -46.28 21.53
C SER A 291 13.51 -46.52 21.96
N PRO A 292 13.18 -46.42 23.26
CA PRO A 292 11.82 -46.59 23.73
C PRO A 292 10.94 -45.39 23.37
N ASP A 293 9.77 -45.72 22.81
CA ASP A 293 8.62 -44.86 22.61
C ASP A 293 8.23 -44.12 23.90
N TRP A 294 8.31 -42.78 23.85
CA TRP A 294 7.70 -41.91 24.84
C TRP A 294 6.25 -41.63 24.44
N ARG A 295 5.35 -42.56 24.74
CA ARG A 295 3.92 -42.26 24.87
C ARG A 295 3.38 -42.85 26.17
N SER A 296 2.60 -42.01 26.85
CA SER A 296 1.69 -42.29 27.97
C SER A 296 2.29 -42.20 29.38
N ALA A 297 2.06 -41.05 30.03
CA ALA A 297 1.13 -40.93 31.17
C ALA A 297 1.57 -39.79 32.09
N SER A 298 0.78 -38.72 32.12
CA SER A 298 0.63 -37.85 33.30
C SER A 298 -0.72 -37.14 33.17
N GLN A 299 -1.79 -37.87 33.50
CA GLN A 299 -2.99 -37.25 34.04
C GLN A 299 -2.59 -36.64 35.37
N VAL A 300 -2.51 -35.32 35.42
CA VAL A 300 -2.46 -34.55 36.67
C VAL A 300 -3.83 -33.94 36.86
N SER A 301 -4.62 -34.57 37.73
CA SER A 301 -5.82 -34.02 38.33
C SER A 301 -5.43 -33.15 39.52
N ILE A 302 -5.78 -31.85 39.46
CA ILE A 302 -5.85 -30.92 40.60
C ILE A 302 -7.14 -30.07 40.44
N PRO A 303 -7.67 -29.44 41.51
CA PRO A 303 -9.00 -29.69 41.99
C PRO A 303 -9.98 -28.57 41.64
N ALA A 304 -11.27 -28.89 41.70
CA ALA A 304 -12.34 -27.91 41.73
C ALA A 304 -12.19 -26.97 42.94
N THR A 305 -12.13 -25.66 42.68
CA THR A 305 -12.40 -24.61 43.67
C THR A 305 -13.65 -23.82 43.26
N PRO A 306 -14.43 -23.36 44.24
CA PRO A 306 -15.87 -23.16 44.11
C PRO A 306 -16.27 -21.80 43.53
N SER A 307 -17.39 -21.80 42.81
CA SER A 307 -18.22 -20.62 42.57
C SER A 307 -18.60 -19.93 43.88
N PRO A 308 -18.63 -18.59 43.90
CA PRO A 308 -19.54 -17.86 44.76
C PRO A 308 -20.83 -17.58 44.01
N ASP A 309 -21.89 -18.11 44.61
CA ASP A 309 -23.30 -17.86 44.38
C ASP A 309 -23.68 -16.39 44.11
N SER A 310 -24.62 -16.27 43.18
CA SER A 310 -25.83 -15.45 43.19
C SER A 310 -26.04 -14.44 44.32
N ASN A 311 -26.39 -13.20 43.95
CA ASN A 311 -27.68 -12.51 44.23
C ASN A 311 -27.53 -10.97 44.07
N PRO A 312 -28.62 -10.19 44.08
CA PRO A 312 -29.61 -10.04 43.03
C PRO A 312 -29.72 -8.57 42.57
N ALA A 313 -30.50 -8.36 41.52
CA ALA A 313 -30.91 -7.03 41.04
C ALA A 313 -31.53 -6.14 42.14
N PRO A 314 -31.25 -4.83 42.14
CA PRO A 314 -32.18 -3.85 42.67
C PRO A 314 -32.95 -3.18 41.54
N ASN A 315 -34.22 -3.53 41.52
CA ASN A 315 -35.31 -2.80 40.90
C ASN A 315 -35.27 -1.33 41.36
N ARG A 316 -34.99 -0.38 40.45
CA ARG A 316 -35.15 1.05 40.74
C ARG A 316 -36.08 1.69 39.71
N LYS A 317 -37.38 1.62 40.01
CA LYS A 317 -38.34 2.63 39.58
C LYS A 317 -37.87 3.98 40.14
N SER A 318 -37.62 4.94 39.26
CA SER A 318 -37.62 6.36 39.62
C SER A 318 -38.13 7.15 38.44
N SER A 319 -39.43 7.40 38.48
CA SER A 319 -40.06 8.56 37.86
C SER A 319 -39.30 9.82 38.28
N ALA A 320 -38.81 10.60 37.33
CA ALA A 320 -38.43 11.98 37.56
C ALA A 320 -38.99 12.82 36.42
N GLN A 321 -39.86 13.74 36.83
CA GLN A 321 -40.59 14.68 36.00
C GLN A 321 -39.61 15.58 35.26
N TYR A 322 -39.75 15.71 33.95
CA TYR A 322 -39.26 16.88 33.23
C TYR A 322 -40.19 18.04 33.58
N THR A 323 -39.74 18.91 34.48
CA THR A 323 -40.32 20.23 34.67
C THR A 323 -39.84 21.15 33.55
N THR A 324 -40.82 21.54 32.75
CA THR A 324 -40.82 22.67 31.84
C THR A 324 -40.43 23.95 32.58
N SER A 325 -39.45 24.70 32.06
CA SER A 325 -39.24 26.12 32.39
C SER A 325 -38.85 26.83 31.10
N GLN A 326 -39.83 27.32 30.31
CA GLN A 326 -40.31 28.71 30.32
C GLN A 326 -39.24 29.81 30.42
N ARG A 327 -38.72 30.21 29.26
CA ARG A 327 -39.00 31.52 28.61
C ARG A 327 -39.10 32.73 29.56
N ARG A 328 -38.15 33.68 29.46
CA ARG A 328 -38.41 35.13 29.26
C ARG A 328 -37.10 35.95 29.06
N PRO A 329 -37.19 37.21 28.56
CA PRO A 329 -36.31 37.74 27.51
C PRO A 329 -35.65 39.08 27.89
N SER A 330 -34.96 39.66 26.89
CA SER A 330 -34.54 41.07 26.78
C SER A 330 -33.39 41.43 27.73
N ASP A 331 -32.32 42.07 27.29
CA ASP A 331 -32.37 43.46 26.86
C ASP A 331 -31.33 43.88 25.82
N THR A 332 -31.82 44.80 25.00
CA THR A 332 -31.15 45.78 24.15
C THR A 332 -30.07 46.56 24.88
N ALA A 333 -28.88 46.70 24.29
CA ALA A 333 -27.99 47.83 24.58
C ALA A 333 -27.23 48.25 23.32
N THR A 334 -27.63 49.41 22.83
CA THR A 334 -27.03 50.22 21.78
C THR A 334 -25.69 50.81 22.24
N SER A 335 -24.64 50.71 21.41
CA SER A 335 -23.53 51.66 21.44
C SER A 335 -22.89 51.83 20.05
N GLN A 336 -23.08 53.02 19.46
CA GLN A 336 -22.07 53.71 18.63
C GLN A 336 -20.96 54.27 19.56
N PRO A 337 -19.82 54.87 19.13
CA PRO A 337 -19.44 55.47 17.82
C PRO A 337 -17.92 55.22 17.49
N PRO A 338 -17.11 56.09 16.82
CA PRO A 338 -17.32 57.10 15.75
C PRO A 338 -16.35 56.96 14.52
N ALA A 339 -16.70 57.72 13.48
CA ALA A 339 -15.91 58.45 12.47
C ALA A 339 -14.43 58.10 12.13
N THR A 340 -14.26 57.81 10.83
CA THR A 340 -13.27 58.26 9.83
C THR A 340 -12.12 59.18 10.28
N LEU A 341 -10.87 58.76 9.99
CA LEU A 341 -9.75 59.68 9.74
C LEU A 341 -8.68 59.10 8.79
N ALA A 342 -8.31 59.96 7.83
CA ALA A 342 -7.16 60.05 6.94
C ALA A 342 -6.08 58.93 6.89
N GLY A 343 -5.73 58.54 5.66
CA GLY A 343 -4.61 57.66 5.37
C GLY A 343 -3.21 58.32 5.45
N PRO A 344 -2.14 57.52 5.33
CA PRO A 344 -0.81 58.02 5.05
C PRO A 344 -0.29 57.66 3.66
N SER A 345 0.36 58.66 3.10
CA SER A 345 1.27 58.76 1.96
C SER A 345 2.17 57.55 1.66
N SER A 346 2.32 57.29 0.36
CA SER A 346 3.31 56.42 -0.27
C SER A 346 4.76 56.87 0.01
N PRO A 347 5.70 55.94 0.24
CA PRO A 347 7.13 56.23 0.19
C PRO A 347 7.69 56.11 -1.25
N PRO A 348 8.84 56.76 -1.54
CA PRO A 348 9.35 56.97 -2.88
C PRO A 348 10.00 55.71 -3.48
N ALA A 349 9.89 55.61 -4.81
CA ALA A 349 10.54 54.60 -5.63
C ALA A 349 12.07 54.76 -5.58
N THR A 350 12.75 53.79 -4.98
CA THR A 350 14.18 53.54 -5.18
C THR A 350 14.37 52.71 -6.45
N GLN A 351 15.04 53.31 -7.44
CA GLN A 351 15.68 52.57 -8.52
C GLN A 351 16.72 51.64 -7.90
N ASP A 352 16.52 50.33 -8.07
CA ASP A 352 17.55 49.35 -7.77
C ASP A 352 18.01 48.64 -9.04
N THR A 353 19.32 48.61 -9.14
CA THR A 353 20.16 48.14 -10.22
C THR A 353 20.11 46.62 -10.33
N ARG A 354 19.77 46.17 -11.53
CA ARG A 354 19.94 44.84 -12.10
C ARG A 354 21.09 44.01 -11.49
N PRO A 355 20.81 42.79 -11.00
CA PRO A 355 21.74 41.67 -11.08
C PRO A 355 21.22 40.58 -12.01
N GLN A 356 22.18 39.77 -12.44
CA GLN A 356 22.13 38.83 -13.54
C GLN A 356 21.11 37.69 -13.37
N ASN A 357 20.61 37.21 -14.50
CA ASN A 357 19.81 35.99 -14.65
C ASN A 357 20.63 34.78 -14.17
N GLU A 358 20.47 34.39 -12.91
CA GLU A 358 20.72 33.01 -12.48
C GLU A 358 19.41 32.23 -12.43
N PRO A 359 19.38 30.97 -12.93
CA PRO A 359 18.23 30.10 -12.78
C PRO A 359 18.04 29.76 -11.30
N ARG A 360 17.07 30.42 -10.64
CA ARG A 360 16.66 30.07 -9.27
C ARG A 360 15.93 28.72 -9.28
N SER A 361 16.59 27.71 -8.72
CA SER A 361 15.92 26.46 -8.32
C SER A 361 14.86 26.77 -7.28
N SER A 362 13.62 26.34 -7.52
CA SER A 362 12.52 26.50 -6.56
C SER A 362 12.41 25.21 -5.75
N THR A 363 13.02 25.20 -4.57
CA THR A 363 12.88 24.10 -3.61
C THR A 363 11.56 24.28 -2.85
N VAL A 364 10.71 23.25 -2.84
CA VAL A 364 9.50 23.22 -2.01
C VAL A 364 9.78 22.28 -0.84
N PHE A 365 9.70 22.82 0.38
CA PHE A 365 9.80 22.02 1.60
C PHE A 365 8.40 21.55 1.98
N ILE A 366 8.18 20.23 2.02
CA ILE A 366 6.95 19.63 2.53
C ILE A 366 7.27 19.03 3.89
N GLN A 367 6.71 19.61 4.95
CA GLN A 367 6.86 19.08 6.29
C GLN A 367 5.83 17.97 6.51
N LEU A 368 6.27 16.71 6.50
CA LEU A 368 5.46 15.57 6.92
C LEU A 368 5.78 15.27 8.39
N GLN A 369 4.82 15.49 9.29
CA GLN A 369 4.95 15.07 10.68
C GLN A 369 4.61 13.59 10.79
N SER A 370 5.63 12.72 10.88
CA SER A 370 5.42 11.36 11.36
C SER A 370 5.33 11.39 12.88
N TYR A 371 4.16 11.09 13.45
CA TYR A 371 4.03 10.91 14.90
C TYR A 371 4.48 9.50 15.27
N SER A 372 5.72 9.39 15.77
CA SER A 372 6.17 8.18 16.45
C SER A 372 6.05 8.39 17.96
N PRO A 373 5.22 7.60 18.68
CA PRO A 373 5.02 7.77 20.12
C PRO A 373 6.32 7.55 20.93
N ASN A 374 7.32 6.89 20.35
CA ASN A 374 8.59 6.56 21.00
C ASN A 374 9.77 7.43 20.55
N ASN A 375 9.60 8.32 19.56
CA ASN A 375 10.69 9.18 19.08
C ASN A 375 10.14 10.47 18.43
N PRO A 376 10.06 11.60 19.14
CA PRO A 376 9.47 12.84 18.64
C PRO A 376 10.33 13.60 17.60
N GLY A 377 11.18 12.90 16.85
CA GLY A 377 12.00 13.49 15.80
C GLY A 377 11.16 13.86 14.57
N SER A 378 11.10 15.15 14.23
CA SER A 378 10.54 15.60 12.96
C SER A 378 11.51 15.28 11.81
N THR A 379 11.14 14.33 10.96
CA THR A 379 11.86 14.07 9.71
C THR A 379 11.43 15.10 8.65
N PHE A 380 12.39 15.78 8.03
CA PHE A 380 12.12 16.73 6.95
C PHE A 380 12.34 16.05 5.61
N TYR A 381 11.33 16.12 4.72
CA TYR A 381 11.48 15.68 3.33
C TYR A 381 11.67 16.92 2.45
N THR A 382 12.73 16.93 1.66
CA THR A 382 13.01 18.01 0.69
C THR A 382 12.60 17.54 -0.69
N LEU A 383 11.64 18.25 -1.30
CA LEU A 383 11.22 17.97 -2.66
C LEU A 383 11.90 18.98 -3.59
N THR A 384 12.93 18.53 -4.30
CA THR A 384 13.65 19.35 -5.29
C THR A 384 12.94 19.21 -6.63
N LEU A 385 12.26 20.27 -7.07
CA LEU A 385 11.62 20.27 -8.39
C LEU A 385 12.66 20.55 -9.48
N PRO A 386 12.69 19.77 -10.59
CA PRO A 386 13.55 20.09 -11.73
C PRO A 386 13.06 21.37 -12.39
N THR A 387 13.98 22.31 -12.63
CA THR A 387 13.71 23.49 -13.45
C THR A 387 13.67 23.09 -14.92
N LEU A 388 12.49 23.18 -15.55
CA LEU A 388 12.41 23.04 -17.01
C LEU A 388 13.15 24.24 -17.65
N PRO A 389 14.03 24.01 -18.64
CA PRO A 389 14.67 25.09 -19.35
C PRO A 389 13.61 25.93 -20.07
N VAL A 390 13.55 27.22 -19.77
CA VAL A 390 12.77 28.19 -20.54
C VAL A 390 13.39 28.28 -21.92
N SER A 391 12.75 27.68 -22.92
CA SER A 391 13.08 27.88 -24.33
C SER A 391 12.83 29.35 -24.68
N GLY A 392 13.92 30.10 -24.85
CA GLY A 392 13.85 31.48 -25.35
C GLY A 392 13.26 31.53 -26.76
N PRO A 393 12.74 32.70 -27.20
CA PRO A 393 12.14 32.85 -28.52
C PRO A 393 13.25 32.84 -29.58
N GLY A 394 13.49 31.66 -30.16
CA GLY A 394 14.49 31.42 -31.20
C GLY A 394 13.86 31.11 -32.54
N SER A 395 13.91 32.10 -33.44
CA SER A 395 14.03 32.03 -34.91
C SER A 395 13.11 31.07 -35.70
N HIS A 396 12.30 31.70 -36.56
CA HIS A 396 11.68 31.10 -37.75
C HIS A 396 12.62 30.13 -38.48
N SER A 397 12.22 28.86 -38.55
CA SER A 397 12.64 27.92 -39.59
C SER A 397 11.40 27.48 -40.37
N ASN A 398 11.54 27.48 -41.70
CA ASN A 398 10.49 27.19 -42.66
C ASN A 398 9.94 25.78 -42.46
N PHE A 399 8.61 25.67 -42.34
CA PHE A 399 7.90 24.41 -42.35
C PHE A 399 7.55 24.06 -43.80
N GLU A 400 8.09 22.92 -44.28
CA GLU A 400 7.61 22.24 -45.47
C GLU A 400 6.20 21.70 -45.24
N GLU A 401 5.35 21.95 -46.23
CA GLU A 401 3.96 21.57 -46.34
C GLU A 401 3.83 20.04 -46.45
N VAL A 402 3.30 19.40 -45.39
CA VAL A 402 2.92 17.98 -45.40
C VAL A 402 1.40 17.88 -45.52
N THR A 403 0.99 17.25 -46.61
CA THR A 403 -0.38 17.02 -47.07
C THR A 403 -1.24 16.29 -46.04
N THR A 404 -2.43 16.81 -45.81
CA THR A 404 -3.50 16.24 -44.98
C THR A 404 -4.07 14.93 -45.54
N PRO A 405 -4.39 13.93 -44.70
CA PRO A 405 -5.27 12.83 -45.09
C PRO A 405 -6.76 13.21 -44.93
N PRO A 406 -7.68 12.54 -45.65
CA PRO A 406 -9.09 12.93 -45.75
C PRO A 406 -9.91 12.61 -44.49
N PRO A 407 -11.10 13.24 -44.33
CA PRO A 407 -11.93 13.08 -43.14
C PRO A 407 -12.61 11.72 -43.05
N TYR A 408 -12.62 11.18 -41.83
CA TYR A 408 -13.36 9.99 -41.43
C TYR A 408 -14.88 10.26 -41.50
N THR A 409 -15.62 9.30 -42.05
CA THR A 409 -17.08 9.28 -42.15
C THR A 409 -17.65 8.63 -40.89
N GLU A 410 -18.59 9.30 -40.21
CA GLU A 410 -19.40 8.73 -39.14
C GLU A 410 -20.38 7.70 -39.72
N HIS A 411 -20.35 6.48 -39.18
CA HIS A 411 -21.41 5.49 -39.38
C HIS A 411 -22.37 5.53 -38.20
N GLU A 412 -23.56 6.08 -38.45
CA GLU A 412 -24.73 6.02 -37.59
C GLU A 412 -25.26 4.57 -37.57
N SER A 413 -25.28 3.92 -36.40
CA SER A 413 -25.92 2.61 -36.22
C SER A 413 -27.30 2.79 -35.61
N LEU A 414 -28.30 2.34 -36.37
CA LEU A 414 -29.70 2.28 -35.98
C LEU A 414 -29.93 1.42 -34.73
N ARG A 415 -30.91 1.86 -33.93
CA ARG A 415 -31.64 1.06 -32.95
C ARG A 415 -32.56 0.07 -33.67
N HIS A 416 -32.55 -1.19 -33.21
CA HIS A 416 -33.74 -2.03 -33.11
C HIS A 416 -33.73 -2.77 -31.78
#